data_AF-A0A3M1VZN8-F1
#
_entry.id   AF-A0A3M1VZN8-F1
#
_cell.length_a   1.000
_cell.length_b   1.000
_cell.length_c   1.000
_cell.angle_alpha   90.00
_cell.angle_beta   90.00
_cell.angle_gamma   90.00
#
_symmetry.space_group_name_H-M   'P 1'
#
loop_
_entity.id
_entity.type
_entity.pdbx_description
1 polymer ?
#
loop_
_entity_poly.entity_id
_entity_poly.type
_entity_poly.pdbx_seq_one_letter_code
_entity_poly.pdbx_strand_id
1 'polypeptide(L)'
;MSRRARLRELAGSLRDTVLRMFPHRAPTGLLAVGRPGPDSPVLLTGNYTLTVRRVLRALRGVDAWLLVADSRGINVWCAAGGGHLTHHDVITAIRAARLDEKVRHRRIVLPQLAAPGVERRKVAEATGWKVVWGPVRAEDLPAFLGRGLRATREEREVRFSPADRLEMAAVWAGPMTAIAGPVAGLAGGWPVGLAAALLVPVLVGALFLAAGRLPVQGASGAVVYAGAALAGTVAGEGMLALAGAASPGGAVVLLLVLGAAMAVLSIDLAGTTPLMPSTVNRFRKGLDVELLPDRCTGGGECLLVCPRGVLRMDGRRRKAVRERPERCLWCGACIVQCPADAVRFRTRDGRVLPPDEVRGTRLDLLGRRSIRI
;
A
#
# COMPACT_ATOMS: atom_id res chain seq x y z
N MET A 1 10.12 29.77 -4.21
CA MET A 1 10.79 28.84 -3.26
C MET A 1 12.31 28.90 -3.45
N SER A 2 13.08 29.16 -2.38
CA SER A 2 14.54 29.31 -2.45
C SER A 2 15.25 27.99 -2.80
N ARG A 3 16.45 28.06 -3.39
CA ARG A 3 17.27 26.87 -3.75
C ARG A 3 17.58 25.99 -2.53
N ARG A 4 17.84 26.59 -1.37
CA ARG A 4 18.06 25.89 -0.09
C ARG A 4 16.80 25.14 0.39
N ALA A 5 15.61 25.72 0.24
CA ALA A 5 14.36 25.06 0.61
C ALA A 5 14.08 23.82 -0.26
N ARG A 6 14.36 23.91 -1.58
CA ARG A 6 14.26 22.76 -2.49
C ARG A 6 15.20 21.63 -2.11
N LEU A 7 16.45 21.95 -1.77
CA LEU A 7 17.44 20.94 -1.35
C LEU A 7 17.04 20.23 -0.06
N ARG A 8 16.56 20.97 0.96
CA ARG A 8 16.06 20.36 2.21
C ARG A 8 14.84 19.46 1.97
N GLU A 9 13.93 19.88 1.10
CA GLU A 9 12.79 19.05 0.74
C GLU A 9 13.21 17.77 0.03
N LEU A 10 14.14 17.87 -0.92
CA LEU A 10 14.67 16.72 -1.65
C LEU A 10 15.36 15.75 -0.69
N ALA A 11 16.23 16.24 0.18
CA ALA A 11 16.93 15.44 1.19
C ALA A 11 15.94 14.75 2.16
N GLY A 12 14.92 15.49 2.63
CA GLY A 12 13.86 14.92 3.45
C GLY A 12 13.07 13.84 2.71
N SER A 13 12.71 14.09 1.45
CA SER A 13 12.00 13.12 0.62
C SER A 13 12.82 11.86 0.37
N LEU A 14 14.13 11.99 0.13
CA LEU A 14 15.02 10.87 -0.07
C LEU A 14 15.16 10.05 1.22
N ARG A 15 15.41 10.71 2.35
CA ARG A 15 15.49 10.05 3.67
C ARG A 15 14.21 9.29 3.98
N ASP A 16 13.04 9.93 3.83
CA ASP A 16 11.75 9.33 4.14
C ASP A 16 11.43 8.16 3.17
N THR A 17 11.89 8.21 1.91
CA THR A 17 11.79 7.10 0.95
C THR A 17 12.74 5.94 1.31
N VAL A 18 13.99 6.21 1.66
CA VAL A 18 14.96 5.17 2.04
C VAL A 18 14.52 4.45 3.33
N LEU A 19 14.07 5.21 4.32
CA LEU A 19 13.58 4.68 5.59
C LEU A 19 12.13 4.23 5.54
N ARG A 20 11.53 4.07 4.34
CA ARG A 20 10.09 3.87 4.24
C ARG A 20 9.60 2.54 4.83
N MET A 21 10.49 1.56 5.01
CA MET A 21 10.18 0.30 5.69
C MET A 21 9.97 0.47 7.20
N PHE A 22 10.41 1.60 7.78
CA PHE A 22 10.29 1.89 9.20
C PHE A 22 9.16 2.88 9.48
N PRO A 23 8.36 2.65 10.54
CA PRO A 23 7.33 3.59 10.93
C PRO A 23 7.96 4.86 11.49
N HIS A 24 7.69 6.00 10.85
CA HIS A 24 8.17 7.30 11.31
C HIS A 24 7.07 8.35 11.18
N ARG A 25 6.78 9.01 12.31
CA ARG A 25 5.59 9.83 12.53
C ARG A 25 5.86 11.30 12.25
N ALA A 26 4.95 11.92 11.51
CA ALA A 26 4.76 13.36 11.46
C ALA A 26 3.85 13.82 12.61
N PRO A 27 3.89 15.11 12.99
CA PRO A 27 2.93 15.68 13.92
C PRO A 27 1.49 15.50 13.44
N THR A 28 0.58 15.20 14.35
CA THR A 28 -0.87 15.15 14.11
C THR A 28 -1.48 16.54 14.26
N GLY A 29 -2.72 16.70 13.79
CA GLY A 29 -3.49 17.93 13.93
C GLY A 29 -3.89 18.56 12.60
N LEU A 30 -4.44 19.77 12.69
CA LEU A 30 -4.96 20.49 11.53
C LEU A 30 -3.89 21.42 10.95
N LEU A 31 -3.62 21.24 9.66
CA LEU A 31 -2.66 22.05 8.91
C LEU A 31 -3.40 22.90 7.87
N ALA A 32 -3.05 24.18 7.79
CA ALA A 32 -3.48 25.04 6.69
C ALA A 32 -2.54 24.83 5.49
N VAL A 33 -3.10 24.45 4.33
CA VAL A 33 -2.38 24.41 3.06
C VAL A 33 -2.84 25.61 2.23
N GLY A 34 -1.90 26.46 1.83
CA GLY A 34 -2.24 27.74 1.18
C GLY A 34 -2.84 28.72 2.19
N ARG A 35 -3.96 29.35 1.81
CA ARG A 35 -4.77 30.28 2.62
C ARG A 35 -6.21 29.78 2.71
N PRO A 36 -6.47 28.65 3.40
CA PRO A 36 -7.80 28.07 3.45
C PRO A 36 -8.76 28.95 4.23
N GLY A 37 -9.98 29.08 3.70
CA GLY A 37 -11.09 29.80 4.32
C GLY A 37 -12.19 28.86 4.82
N PRO A 38 -13.34 29.41 5.25
CA PRO A 38 -14.44 28.62 5.78
C PRO A 38 -15.16 27.72 4.76
N ASP A 39 -14.98 27.95 3.46
CA ASP A 39 -15.53 27.09 2.40
C ASP A 39 -14.48 26.15 1.78
N SER A 40 -13.22 26.23 2.25
CA SER A 40 -12.14 25.41 1.73
C SER A 40 -12.35 23.93 2.08
N PRO A 41 -11.97 23.01 1.19
CA PRO A 41 -12.13 21.58 1.42
C PRO A 41 -11.30 21.12 2.63
N VAL A 42 -11.85 20.18 3.39
CA VAL A 42 -11.13 19.47 4.45
C VAL A 42 -10.73 18.09 3.94
N LEU A 43 -9.44 17.80 3.99
CA LEU A 43 -8.82 16.53 3.61
C LEU A 43 -8.25 15.84 4.84
N LEU A 44 -8.32 14.50 4.89
CA LEU A 44 -7.68 13.71 5.92
C LEU A 44 -6.50 12.92 5.35
N THR A 45 -5.45 12.75 6.16
CA THR A 45 -4.38 11.79 5.91
C THR A 45 -3.92 11.12 7.21
N GLY A 46 -3.12 10.06 7.10
CA GLY A 46 -2.40 9.49 8.24
C GLY A 46 -1.08 10.20 8.50
N ASN A 47 -0.53 10.07 9.71
CA ASN A 47 0.70 10.73 10.14
C ASN A 47 2.00 10.03 9.73
N TYR A 48 1.98 9.17 8.72
CA TYR A 48 3.22 8.64 8.15
C TYR A 48 3.94 9.75 7.36
N THR A 49 5.19 10.06 7.73
CA THR A 49 5.89 11.27 7.26
C THR A 49 5.98 11.35 5.74
N LEU A 50 6.32 10.24 5.06
CA LEU A 50 6.37 10.21 3.59
C LEU A 50 4.99 10.48 2.96
N THR A 51 3.92 9.95 3.55
CA THR A 51 2.54 10.21 3.11
C THR A 51 2.19 11.69 3.27
N VAL A 52 2.43 12.28 4.45
CA VAL A 52 2.14 13.69 4.72
C VAL A 52 2.90 14.57 3.72
N ARG A 53 4.18 14.29 3.49
CA ARG A 53 5.02 15.04 2.52
C ARG A 53 4.47 14.95 1.10
N ARG A 54 4.04 13.75 0.65
CA ARG A 54 3.46 13.56 -0.69
C ARG A 54 2.13 14.29 -0.85
N VAL A 55 1.26 14.27 0.17
CA VAL A 55 -0.01 15.00 0.15
C VAL A 55 0.23 16.51 0.13
N LEU A 56 1.10 17.05 0.99
CA LEU A 56 1.45 18.47 0.99
C LEU A 56 2.05 18.92 -0.35
N ARG A 57 2.88 18.09 -0.98
CA ARG A 57 3.43 18.36 -2.31
C ARG A 57 2.33 18.41 -3.37
N ALA A 58 1.38 17.47 -3.34
CA ALA A 58 0.28 17.42 -4.29
C ALA A 58 -0.72 18.57 -4.13
N LEU A 59 -0.89 19.09 -2.91
CA LEU A 59 -1.78 20.23 -2.62
C LEU A 59 -1.11 21.60 -2.81
N ARG A 60 0.08 21.68 -3.41
CA ARG A 60 0.70 22.97 -3.73
C ARG A 60 -0.18 23.79 -4.67
N GLY A 61 -0.50 25.02 -4.26
CA GLY A 61 -1.41 25.89 -5.01
C GLY A 61 -2.89 25.62 -4.76
N VAL A 62 -3.23 24.78 -3.77
CA VAL A 62 -4.60 24.53 -3.33
C VAL A 62 -4.81 25.10 -1.93
N ASP A 63 -5.88 25.87 -1.75
CA ASP A 63 -6.31 26.35 -0.44
C ASP A 63 -7.19 25.30 0.24
N ALA A 64 -6.61 24.53 1.17
CA ALA A 64 -7.30 23.43 1.83
C ALA A 64 -6.86 23.23 3.29
N TRP A 65 -7.76 22.66 4.09
CA TRP A 65 -7.44 22.17 5.43
C TRP A 65 -7.01 20.71 5.36
N LEU A 66 -5.82 20.38 5.88
CA LEU A 66 -5.31 19.01 5.96
C LEU A 66 -5.30 18.54 7.41
N LEU A 67 -6.19 17.62 7.74
CA LEU A 67 -6.24 16.95 9.04
C LEU A 67 -5.34 15.71 9.04
N VAL A 68 -4.29 15.72 9.85
CA VAL A 68 -3.36 14.60 10.01
C VAL A 68 -3.75 13.77 11.23
N ALA A 69 -4.29 12.59 11.01
CA ALA A 69 -4.68 11.64 12.05
C ALA A 69 -3.51 10.70 12.44
N ASP A 70 -3.48 10.21 13.69
CA ASP A 70 -2.44 9.25 14.11
C ASP A 70 -2.66 7.90 13.44
N SER A 71 -1.83 7.57 12.45
CA SER A 71 -1.77 6.26 11.80
C SER A 71 -0.59 5.42 12.31
N ARG A 72 -0.05 5.79 13.48
CA ARG A 72 1.13 5.19 14.12
C ARG A 72 2.41 5.27 13.27
N GLY A 73 2.45 6.20 12.31
CA GLY A 73 3.57 6.29 11.37
C GLY A 73 3.57 5.19 10.32
N ILE A 74 2.42 4.54 10.09
CA ILE A 74 2.21 3.54 9.05
C ILE A 74 1.44 4.19 7.89
N ASN A 75 1.76 3.79 6.65
CA ASN A 75 1.04 4.29 5.47
C ASN A 75 -0.47 4.00 5.56
N VAL A 76 -1.30 4.80 4.88
CA VAL A 76 -2.76 4.79 5.05
C VAL A 76 -3.39 3.41 4.85
N TRP A 77 -2.95 2.67 3.83
CA TRP A 77 -3.56 1.38 3.49
C TRP A 77 -3.22 0.31 4.53
N CYS A 78 -1.93 0.19 4.87
CA CYS A 78 -1.48 -0.74 5.90
C CYS A 78 -2.04 -0.37 7.27
N ALA A 79 -2.12 0.92 7.60
CA ALA A 79 -2.69 1.38 8.86
C ALA A 79 -4.19 1.03 8.95
N ALA A 80 -4.96 1.27 7.89
CA ALA A 80 -6.37 0.94 7.87
C ALA A 80 -6.62 -0.58 7.92
N GLY A 81 -5.87 -1.36 7.15
CA GLY A 81 -5.98 -2.83 7.17
C GLY A 81 -5.51 -3.47 8.48
N GLY A 82 -4.53 -2.86 9.14
CA GLY A 82 -3.98 -3.29 10.43
C GLY A 82 -4.67 -2.69 11.66
N GLY A 83 -5.77 -1.94 11.50
CA GLY A 83 -6.51 -1.35 12.62
C GLY A 83 -5.74 -0.26 13.38
N HIS A 84 -4.82 0.43 12.72
CA HIS A 84 -4.07 1.59 13.24
C HIS A 84 -4.58 2.92 12.69
N LEU A 85 -5.53 2.89 11.75
CA LEU A 85 -6.28 4.05 11.28
C LEU A 85 -7.74 3.61 11.07
N THR A 86 -8.55 3.88 12.08
CA THR A 86 -9.94 3.44 12.18
C THR A 86 -10.92 4.62 12.13
N HIS A 87 -12.22 4.32 12.09
CA HIS A 87 -13.22 5.37 12.24
C HIS A 87 -13.14 6.08 13.60
N HIS A 88 -12.69 5.41 14.68
CA HIS A 88 -12.47 6.05 15.97
C HIS A 88 -11.33 7.10 15.91
N ASP A 89 -10.24 6.79 15.23
CA ASP A 89 -9.13 7.73 15.03
C ASP A 89 -9.57 8.95 14.22
N VAL A 90 -10.39 8.74 13.19
CA VAL A 90 -10.99 9.82 12.37
C VAL A 90 -11.93 10.69 13.21
N ILE A 91 -12.83 10.09 13.99
CA ILE A 91 -13.76 10.81 14.88
C ILE A 91 -12.99 11.65 15.89
N THR A 92 -11.95 11.07 16.50
CA THR A 92 -11.07 11.74 17.46
C THR A 92 -10.37 12.93 16.81
N ALA A 93 -9.80 12.75 15.62
CA ALA A 93 -9.11 13.81 14.89
C ALA A 93 -10.06 14.96 14.51
N ILE A 94 -11.29 14.66 14.05
CA ILE A 94 -12.31 15.67 13.73
C ILE A 94 -12.65 16.51 14.96
N ARG A 95 -12.92 15.87 16.09
CA ARG A 95 -13.30 16.54 17.35
C ARG A 95 -12.15 17.36 17.92
N ALA A 96 -10.94 16.78 17.97
CA ALA A 96 -9.75 17.45 18.49
C ALA A 96 -9.38 18.71 17.66
N ALA A 97 -9.59 18.66 16.35
CA ALA A 97 -9.32 19.79 15.45
C ALA A 97 -10.42 20.87 15.45
N ARG A 98 -11.57 20.61 16.11
CA ARG A 98 -12.74 21.51 16.12
C ARG A 98 -13.11 22.02 14.72
N LEU A 99 -13.22 21.09 13.77
CA LEU A 99 -13.40 21.43 12.35
C LEU A 99 -14.66 22.26 12.09
N ASP A 100 -15.68 22.12 12.93
CA ASP A 100 -16.92 22.89 12.91
C ASP A 100 -16.72 24.37 13.21
N GLU A 101 -15.66 24.74 13.94
CA GLU A 101 -15.26 26.14 14.13
C GLU A 101 -14.44 26.69 12.94
N LYS A 102 -13.96 25.81 12.05
CA LYS A 102 -13.03 26.18 10.96
C LYS A 102 -13.71 26.30 9.60
N VAL A 103 -14.73 25.51 9.32
CA VAL A 103 -15.43 25.50 8.02
C VAL A 103 -16.94 25.46 8.19
N ARG A 104 -17.66 26.03 7.23
CA ARG A 104 -19.14 26.13 7.22
C ARG A 104 -19.86 24.85 6.81
N HIS A 105 -19.12 23.86 6.33
CA HIS A 105 -19.67 22.61 5.81
C HIS A 105 -19.24 21.38 6.63
N ARG A 106 -20.01 20.30 6.59
CA ARG A 106 -19.67 19.02 7.26
C ARG A 106 -19.30 17.93 6.26
N ARG A 107 -18.25 18.19 5.47
CA ARG A 107 -17.70 17.24 4.47
C ARG A 107 -16.20 17.11 4.65
N ILE A 108 -15.73 15.87 4.72
CA ILE A 108 -14.29 15.57 4.82
C ILE A 108 -13.90 14.54 3.76
N VAL A 109 -12.82 14.81 3.04
CA VAL A 109 -12.28 13.94 2.01
C VAL A 109 -11.26 12.99 2.63
N LEU A 110 -11.52 11.69 2.56
CA LEU A 110 -10.60 10.66 3.06
C LEU A 110 -9.91 9.95 1.88
N PRO A 111 -8.67 9.46 2.05
CA PRO A 111 -8.03 8.62 1.05
C PRO A 111 -8.84 7.33 0.89
N GLN A 112 -9.11 6.91 -0.34
CA GLN A 112 -9.90 5.70 -0.62
C GLN A 112 -9.34 4.46 0.08
N LEU A 113 -8.01 4.35 0.18
CA LEU A 113 -7.33 3.21 0.79
C LEU A 113 -7.50 3.11 2.31
N ALA A 114 -8.15 4.09 2.95
CA ALA A 114 -8.56 4.01 4.36
C ALA A 114 -9.88 3.22 4.56
N ALA A 115 -10.63 2.95 3.49
CA ALA A 115 -11.92 2.26 3.55
C ALA A 115 -11.93 0.86 4.18
N PRO A 116 -10.82 0.07 4.20
CA PRO A 116 -10.75 -1.17 4.99
C PRO A 116 -10.89 -0.98 6.50
N GLY A 117 -10.48 0.17 7.06
CA GLY A 117 -10.47 0.42 8.52
C GLY A 117 -11.45 1.50 8.97
N VAL A 118 -11.87 2.39 8.07
CA VAL A 118 -12.74 3.53 8.40
C VAL A 118 -14.15 3.30 7.88
N GLU A 119 -15.09 3.02 8.78
CA GLU A 119 -16.52 2.96 8.48
C GLU A 119 -17.12 4.37 8.38
N ARG A 120 -17.42 4.84 7.17
CA ARG A 120 -17.95 6.19 6.96
C ARG A 120 -19.28 6.48 7.67
N ARG A 121 -20.10 5.44 7.89
CA ARG A 121 -21.39 5.54 8.58
C ARG A 121 -21.21 5.90 10.04
N LYS A 122 -20.35 5.17 10.75
CA LYS A 122 -20.00 5.46 12.15
C LYS A 122 -19.41 6.84 12.32
N VAL A 123 -18.58 7.31 11.36
CA VAL A 123 -18.07 8.69 11.37
C VAL A 123 -19.22 9.70 11.26
N ALA A 124 -20.14 9.50 10.31
CA ALA A 124 -21.29 10.38 10.11
C ALA A 124 -22.24 10.37 11.32
N GLU A 125 -22.55 9.21 11.87
CA GLU A 125 -23.39 9.05 13.07
C GLU A 125 -22.78 9.75 14.29
N ALA A 126 -21.46 9.63 14.50
CA ALA A 126 -20.80 10.17 15.68
C ALA A 126 -20.44 11.66 15.60
N THR A 127 -20.40 12.26 14.40
CA THR A 127 -19.88 13.62 14.21
C THR A 127 -20.75 14.52 13.32
N GLY A 128 -21.71 13.95 12.58
CA GLY A 128 -22.45 14.65 11.53
C GLY A 128 -21.63 14.93 10.27
N TRP A 129 -20.36 14.49 10.18
CA TRP A 129 -19.50 14.72 9.02
C TRP A 129 -19.69 13.65 7.95
N LYS A 130 -19.98 14.09 6.72
CA LYS A 130 -20.04 13.22 5.56
C LYS A 130 -18.64 12.95 5.03
N VAL A 131 -18.21 11.69 5.08
CA VAL A 131 -16.98 11.23 4.43
C VAL A 131 -17.19 11.09 2.92
N VAL A 132 -16.29 11.70 2.16
CA VAL A 132 -16.18 11.55 0.71
C VAL A 132 -14.88 10.82 0.40
N TRP A 133 -14.94 9.73 -0.37
CA TRP A 133 -13.74 9.01 -0.79
C TRP A 133 -13.03 9.77 -1.91
N GLY A 134 -11.84 10.29 -1.61
CA GLY A 134 -10.93 10.88 -2.58
C GLY A 134 -10.29 9.84 -3.51
N PRO A 135 -9.38 10.27 -4.39
CA PRO A 135 -8.62 9.38 -5.27
C PRO A 135 -7.64 8.49 -4.48
N VAL A 136 -7.11 7.47 -5.16
CA VAL A 136 -6.06 6.60 -4.61
C VAL A 136 -4.73 7.35 -4.48
N ARG A 137 -4.41 8.19 -5.47
CA ARG A 137 -3.14 8.91 -5.56
C ARG A 137 -3.33 10.36 -5.13
N ALA A 138 -2.40 10.86 -4.34
CA ALA A 138 -2.46 12.23 -3.83
C ALA A 138 -2.34 13.25 -4.99
N GLU A 139 -1.60 12.90 -6.04
CA GLU A 139 -1.37 13.72 -7.22
C GLU A 139 -2.67 14.07 -7.98
N ASP A 140 -3.71 13.24 -7.84
CA ASP A 140 -5.01 13.47 -8.48
C ASP A 140 -5.92 14.42 -7.66
N LEU A 141 -5.52 14.78 -6.42
CA LEU A 141 -6.35 15.58 -5.52
C LEU A 141 -6.76 16.94 -6.10
N PRO A 142 -5.87 17.75 -6.70
CA PRO A 142 -6.27 19.05 -7.25
C PRO A 142 -7.37 18.92 -8.32
N ALA A 143 -7.23 17.96 -9.24
CA ALA A 143 -8.21 17.73 -10.29
C ALA A 143 -9.53 17.19 -9.72
N PHE A 144 -9.47 16.30 -8.73
CA PHE A 144 -10.63 15.79 -7.99
C PHE A 144 -11.42 16.92 -7.29
N LEU A 145 -10.71 17.84 -6.65
CA LEU A 145 -11.32 19.01 -5.99
C LEU A 145 -11.95 19.95 -7.03
N GLY A 146 -11.25 20.24 -8.13
CA GLY A 146 -11.75 21.06 -9.23
C GLY A 146 -13.01 20.51 -9.92
N ARG A 147 -13.22 19.18 -9.89
CA ARG A 147 -14.44 18.53 -10.40
C ARG A 147 -15.56 18.39 -9.37
N GLY A 148 -15.49 19.10 -8.25
CA GLY A 148 -16.54 19.06 -7.23
C GLY A 148 -16.61 17.72 -6.49
N LEU A 149 -15.45 17.16 -6.13
CA LEU A 149 -15.31 15.92 -5.36
C LEU A 149 -15.76 14.65 -6.11
N ARG A 150 -15.55 14.63 -7.42
CA ARG A 150 -15.86 13.48 -8.30
C ARG A 150 -14.57 12.86 -8.83
N ALA A 151 -14.29 11.64 -8.37
CA ALA A 151 -13.16 10.85 -8.86
C ALA A 151 -13.54 10.06 -10.11
N THR A 152 -12.62 9.97 -11.07
CA THR A 152 -12.77 9.15 -12.28
C THR A 152 -12.53 7.68 -11.96
N ARG A 153 -12.87 6.77 -12.89
CA ARG A 153 -12.59 5.33 -12.72
C ARG A 153 -11.08 5.07 -12.55
N GLU A 154 -10.25 5.77 -13.29
CA GLU A 154 -8.79 5.59 -13.26
C GLU A 154 -8.18 6.02 -11.93
N GLU A 155 -8.70 7.10 -11.33
CA GLU A 155 -8.28 7.61 -10.03
C GLU A 155 -8.69 6.69 -8.87
N ARG A 156 -9.65 5.77 -9.09
CA ARG A 156 -10.07 4.73 -8.14
C ARG A 156 -9.16 3.51 -8.15
N GLU A 157 -8.41 3.28 -9.22
CA GLU A 157 -7.57 2.09 -9.37
C GLU A 157 -6.12 2.35 -8.96
N VAL A 158 -5.53 1.42 -8.20
CA VAL A 158 -4.10 1.48 -7.86
C VAL A 158 -3.25 1.24 -9.10
N ARG A 159 -2.26 2.10 -9.26
CA ARG A 159 -1.25 2.05 -10.32
C ARG A 159 0.07 1.54 -9.73
N PHE A 160 0.86 0.86 -10.56
CA PHE A 160 2.22 0.41 -10.22
C PHE A 160 3.13 0.61 -11.41
N SER A 161 3.46 1.88 -11.64
CA SER A 161 4.29 2.33 -12.77
C SER A 161 5.73 1.79 -12.65
N PRO A 162 6.54 1.83 -13.72
CA PRO A 162 7.97 1.52 -13.63
C PRO A 162 8.69 2.32 -12.54
N ALA A 163 8.33 3.58 -12.34
CA ALA A 163 8.90 4.42 -11.28
C ALA A 163 8.53 3.91 -9.88
N ASP A 164 7.25 3.56 -9.64
CA ASP A 164 6.84 2.98 -8.35
C ASP A 164 7.58 1.65 -8.11
N ARG A 165 7.74 0.82 -9.14
CA ARG A 165 8.45 -0.47 -9.07
C ARG A 165 9.91 -0.30 -8.68
N LEU A 166 10.61 0.62 -9.32
CA LEU A 166 12.02 0.90 -9.02
C LEU A 166 12.18 1.53 -7.63
N GLU A 167 11.25 2.37 -7.18
CA GLU A 167 11.25 2.87 -5.81
C GLU A 167 11.14 1.70 -4.81
N MET A 168 10.24 0.73 -5.05
CA MET A 168 10.14 -0.43 -4.15
C MET A 168 11.39 -1.30 -4.22
N ALA A 169 11.93 -1.49 -5.42
CA ALA A 169 13.14 -2.27 -5.64
C ALA A 169 14.32 -1.69 -4.88
N ALA A 170 14.55 -0.38 -4.96
CA ALA A 170 15.64 0.29 -4.26
C ALA A 170 15.52 0.13 -2.73
N VAL A 171 14.29 0.19 -2.21
CA VAL A 171 14.01 0.06 -0.78
C VAL A 171 14.30 -1.33 -0.24
N TRP A 172 14.04 -2.37 -1.04
CA TRP A 172 14.41 -3.74 -0.69
C TRP A 172 15.90 -4.01 -0.93
N ALA A 173 16.41 -3.61 -2.09
CA ALA A 173 17.79 -3.87 -2.50
C ALA A 173 18.81 -3.19 -1.59
N GLY A 174 18.54 -1.99 -1.08
CA GLY A 174 19.50 -1.24 -0.25
C GLY A 174 19.96 -2.02 0.99
N PRO A 175 19.06 -2.36 1.94
CA PRO A 175 19.41 -3.16 3.11
C PRO A 175 19.97 -4.55 2.74
N MET A 176 19.39 -5.20 1.72
CA MET A 176 19.87 -6.51 1.26
C MET A 176 21.32 -6.44 0.76
N THR A 177 21.67 -5.42 -0.01
CA THR A 177 23.02 -5.18 -0.53
C THR A 177 24.01 -4.86 0.58
N ALA A 178 23.59 -4.01 1.53
CA ALA A 178 24.40 -3.62 2.68
C ALA A 178 24.77 -4.80 3.59
N ILE A 179 23.98 -5.88 3.58
CA ILE A 179 24.25 -7.12 4.31
C ILE A 179 24.98 -8.13 3.41
N ALA A 180 24.44 -8.40 2.22
CA ALA A 180 24.92 -9.42 1.30
C ALA A 180 26.37 -9.18 0.85
N GLY A 181 26.73 -7.95 0.50
CA GLY A 181 28.07 -7.61 0.02
C GLY A 181 29.16 -7.92 1.05
N PRO A 182 29.09 -7.36 2.27
CA PRO A 182 30.06 -7.65 3.33
C PRO A 182 30.10 -9.13 3.73
N VAL A 183 28.94 -9.79 3.86
CA VAL A 183 28.88 -11.23 4.19
C VAL A 183 29.56 -12.07 3.13
N ALA A 184 29.26 -11.83 1.85
CA ALA A 184 29.90 -12.52 0.73
C ALA A 184 31.41 -12.21 0.68
N GLY A 185 31.78 -10.97 0.95
CA GLY A 185 33.17 -10.53 0.93
C GLY A 185 34.03 -11.14 2.05
N LEU A 186 33.47 -11.30 3.25
CA LEU A 186 34.13 -11.98 4.37
C LEU A 186 34.26 -13.49 4.15
N ALA A 187 33.28 -14.11 3.48
CA ALA A 187 33.26 -15.55 3.25
C ALA A 187 34.02 -16.01 1.99
N GLY A 188 34.05 -15.18 0.94
CA GLY A 188 34.60 -15.54 -0.38
C GLY A 188 35.59 -14.54 -0.96
N GLY A 189 35.96 -13.49 -0.22
CA GLY A 189 36.87 -12.44 -0.67
C GLY A 189 36.16 -11.24 -1.31
N TRP A 190 36.83 -10.09 -1.32
CA TRP A 190 36.24 -8.81 -1.75
C TRP A 190 35.67 -8.78 -3.18
N PRO A 191 36.27 -9.43 -4.19
CA PRO A 191 35.66 -9.55 -5.51
C PRO A 191 34.27 -10.22 -5.47
N VAL A 192 34.11 -11.26 -4.65
CA VAL A 192 32.83 -11.97 -4.45
C VAL A 192 31.81 -11.06 -3.75
N GLY A 193 32.27 -10.30 -2.74
CA GLY A 193 31.45 -9.28 -2.07
C GLY A 193 30.94 -8.20 -3.02
N LEU A 194 31.80 -7.68 -3.90
CA LEU A 194 31.43 -6.68 -4.90
C LEU A 194 30.46 -7.25 -5.95
N ALA A 195 30.69 -8.48 -6.41
CA ALA A 195 29.77 -9.16 -7.33
C ALA A 195 28.37 -9.31 -6.69
N ALA A 196 28.29 -9.78 -5.44
CA ALA A 196 27.03 -9.87 -4.70
C ALA A 196 26.36 -8.49 -4.57
N ALA A 197 27.12 -7.45 -4.23
CA ALA A 197 26.60 -6.11 -4.05
C ALA A 197 26.04 -5.48 -5.35
N LEU A 198 26.58 -5.85 -6.50
CA LEU A 198 26.08 -5.44 -7.81
C LEU A 198 24.87 -6.27 -8.26
N LEU A 199 24.84 -7.57 -7.98
CA LEU A 199 23.79 -8.47 -8.46
C LEU A 199 22.48 -8.34 -7.68
N VAL A 200 22.52 -8.15 -6.35
CA VAL A 200 21.30 -7.99 -5.53
C VAL A 200 20.36 -6.91 -6.08
N PRO A 201 20.78 -5.64 -6.33
CA PRO A 201 19.88 -4.62 -6.86
C PRO A 201 19.39 -4.93 -8.28
N VAL A 202 20.20 -5.59 -9.11
CA VAL A 202 19.79 -6.01 -10.46
C VAL A 202 18.67 -7.06 -10.39
N LEU A 203 18.84 -8.10 -9.57
CA LEU A 203 17.85 -9.16 -9.41
C LEU A 203 16.54 -8.63 -8.78
N VAL A 204 16.66 -7.86 -7.70
CA VAL A 204 15.50 -7.23 -7.04
C VAL A 204 14.77 -6.29 -8.01
N GLY A 205 15.51 -5.45 -8.74
CA GLY A 205 14.98 -4.56 -9.77
C GLY A 205 14.24 -5.30 -10.88
N ALA A 206 14.84 -6.36 -11.41
CA ALA A 206 14.22 -7.20 -12.45
C ALA A 206 12.91 -7.83 -11.95
N LEU A 207 12.88 -8.39 -10.74
CA LEU A 207 11.69 -8.98 -10.15
C LEU A 207 10.56 -7.96 -9.94
N PHE A 208 10.88 -6.76 -9.43
CA PHE A 208 9.88 -5.68 -9.28
C PHE A 208 9.37 -5.15 -10.62
N LEU A 209 10.23 -5.01 -11.64
CA LEU A 209 9.83 -4.60 -12.99
C LEU A 209 8.94 -5.67 -13.65
N ALA A 210 9.20 -6.95 -13.37
CA ALA A 210 8.41 -8.08 -13.84
C ALA A 210 7.16 -8.39 -12.98
N ALA A 211 6.98 -7.74 -11.82
CA ALA A 211 5.87 -8.02 -10.91
C ALA A 211 4.49 -7.91 -11.59
N GLY A 212 3.65 -8.93 -11.39
CA GLY A 212 2.36 -9.06 -12.09
C GLY A 212 2.42 -9.78 -13.44
N ARG A 213 3.62 -10.05 -13.98
CA ARG A 213 3.84 -10.95 -15.13
C ARG A 213 4.37 -12.31 -14.72
N LEU A 214 5.07 -12.38 -13.59
CA LEU A 214 5.62 -13.61 -13.03
C LEU A 214 4.75 -14.16 -11.89
N PRO A 215 4.65 -15.50 -11.76
CA PRO A 215 3.96 -16.13 -10.63
C PRO A 215 4.85 -16.10 -9.39
N VAL A 216 4.90 -14.96 -8.69
CA VAL A 216 5.82 -14.70 -7.55
C VAL A 216 5.32 -15.25 -6.19
N GLN A 217 4.35 -16.15 -6.19
CA GLN A 217 3.69 -16.64 -4.97
C GLN A 217 3.45 -18.15 -5.03
N GLY A 218 3.43 -18.81 -3.86
CA GLY A 218 3.27 -20.27 -3.78
C GLY A 218 4.46 -21.04 -4.36
N ALA A 219 4.24 -22.29 -4.74
CA ALA A 219 5.29 -23.16 -5.30
C ALA A 219 5.95 -22.57 -6.55
N SER A 220 5.15 -21.99 -7.46
CA SER A 220 5.66 -21.30 -8.65
C SER A 220 6.55 -20.10 -8.28
N GLY A 221 6.22 -19.40 -7.19
CA GLY A 221 7.06 -18.33 -6.65
C GLY A 221 8.42 -18.84 -6.22
N ALA A 222 8.49 -19.95 -5.50
CA ALA A 222 9.75 -20.55 -5.07
C ALA A 222 10.67 -20.86 -6.28
N VAL A 223 10.10 -21.37 -7.38
CA VAL A 223 10.84 -21.61 -8.63
C VAL A 223 11.39 -20.31 -9.21
N VAL A 224 10.60 -19.23 -9.22
CA VAL A 224 11.06 -17.91 -9.72
C VAL A 224 12.23 -17.37 -8.88
N TYR A 225 12.13 -17.42 -7.55
CA TYR A 225 13.17 -16.90 -6.66
C TYR A 225 14.44 -17.77 -6.68
N ALA A 226 14.31 -19.10 -6.72
CA ALA A 226 15.44 -20.01 -6.88
C ALA A 226 16.13 -19.84 -8.24
N GLY A 227 15.34 -19.72 -9.32
CA GLY A 227 15.85 -19.43 -10.65
C GLY A 227 16.58 -18.09 -10.73
N ALA A 228 16.06 -17.05 -10.07
CA ALA A 228 16.74 -15.75 -9.98
C ALA A 228 18.07 -15.83 -9.23
N ALA A 229 18.13 -16.60 -8.13
CA ALA A 229 19.37 -16.82 -7.40
C ALA A 229 20.41 -17.57 -8.25
N LEU A 230 20.00 -18.66 -8.93
CA LEU A 230 20.87 -19.43 -9.82
C LEU A 230 21.39 -18.60 -10.99
N ALA A 231 20.51 -17.85 -11.67
CA ALA A 231 20.90 -16.96 -12.75
C ALA A 231 21.88 -15.87 -12.26
N GLY A 232 21.65 -15.34 -11.06
CA GLY A 232 22.56 -14.42 -10.40
C GLY A 232 23.93 -15.03 -10.14
N THR A 233 23.98 -16.27 -9.62
CA THR A 233 25.26 -16.97 -9.39
C THR A 233 26.03 -17.19 -10.69
N VAL A 234 25.37 -17.63 -11.76
CA VAL A 234 26.02 -17.80 -13.07
C VAL A 234 26.57 -16.48 -13.60
N ALA A 235 25.80 -15.39 -13.48
CA ALA A 235 26.26 -14.06 -13.87
C ALA A 235 27.45 -13.59 -13.01
N GLY A 236 27.41 -13.84 -11.70
CA GLY A 236 28.48 -13.50 -10.77
C GLY A 236 29.77 -14.25 -11.03
N GLU A 237 29.69 -15.55 -11.33
CA GLU A 237 30.84 -16.34 -11.78
C GLU A 237 31.44 -15.79 -13.07
N GLY A 238 30.61 -15.37 -14.03
CA GLY A 238 31.07 -14.67 -15.23
C GLY A 238 31.83 -13.37 -14.91
N MET A 239 31.30 -12.55 -13.99
CA MET A 239 31.96 -11.32 -13.53
C MET A 239 33.29 -11.61 -12.85
N LEU A 240 33.35 -12.65 -12.00
CA LEU A 240 34.57 -13.05 -11.30
C LEU A 240 35.60 -13.64 -12.25
N ALA A 241 35.19 -14.40 -13.26
CA ALA A 241 36.09 -14.95 -14.28
C ALA A 241 36.74 -13.83 -15.08
N LEU A 242 35.96 -12.83 -15.51
CA LEU A 242 36.48 -11.64 -16.18
C LEU A 242 37.43 -10.83 -15.30
N ALA A 243 37.25 -10.86 -13.98
CA ALA A 243 38.13 -10.21 -13.01
C ALA A 243 39.32 -11.07 -12.56
N GLY A 244 39.48 -12.30 -13.09
CA GLY A 244 40.53 -13.23 -12.67
C GLY A 244 40.38 -13.76 -11.23
N ALA A 245 39.18 -13.69 -10.66
CA ALA A 245 38.87 -14.03 -9.27
C ALA A 245 37.87 -15.19 -9.13
N ALA A 246 37.56 -15.90 -10.22
CA ALA A 246 36.65 -17.04 -10.20
C ALA A 246 37.21 -18.18 -9.36
N SER A 247 36.37 -18.76 -8.51
CA SER A 247 36.72 -19.92 -7.71
C SER A 247 35.46 -20.73 -7.35
N PRO A 248 35.55 -22.06 -7.21
CA PRO A 248 34.42 -22.87 -6.77
C PRO A 248 33.86 -22.42 -5.40
N GLY A 249 34.71 -21.94 -4.50
CA GLY A 249 34.30 -21.38 -3.22
C GLY A 249 33.49 -20.09 -3.38
N GLY A 250 33.93 -19.18 -4.27
CA GLY A 250 33.19 -17.96 -4.61
C GLY A 250 31.79 -18.26 -5.16
N ALA A 251 31.68 -19.26 -6.04
CA ALA A 251 30.40 -19.70 -6.61
C ALA A 251 29.39 -20.14 -5.53
N VAL A 252 29.87 -20.94 -4.57
CA VAL A 252 29.05 -21.42 -3.45
C VAL A 252 28.62 -20.24 -2.56
N VAL A 253 29.53 -19.33 -2.23
CA VAL A 253 29.22 -18.13 -1.43
C VAL A 253 28.18 -17.26 -2.14
N LEU A 254 28.33 -17.01 -3.43
CA LEU A 254 27.34 -16.26 -4.23
C LEU A 254 25.97 -16.95 -4.20
N LEU A 255 25.92 -18.26 -4.44
CA LEU A 255 24.66 -19.01 -4.41
C LEU A 255 23.95 -18.91 -3.07
N LEU A 256 24.69 -19.04 -1.97
CA LEU A 256 24.11 -18.96 -0.62
C LEU A 256 23.59 -17.55 -0.31
N VAL A 257 24.37 -16.51 -0.62
CA VAL A 257 24.01 -15.12 -0.33
C VAL A 257 22.87 -14.64 -1.22
N LEU A 258 22.92 -14.90 -2.52
CA LEU A 258 21.84 -14.55 -3.45
C LEU A 258 20.59 -15.38 -3.17
N GLY A 259 20.75 -16.66 -2.83
CA GLY A 259 19.65 -17.54 -2.38
C GLY A 259 18.96 -16.99 -1.13
N ALA A 260 19.72 -16.59 -0.11
CA ALA A 260 19.19 -15.97 1.10
C ALA A 260 18.48 -14.64 0.80
N ALA A 261 19.06 -13.80 -0.05
CA ALA A 261 18.44 -12.55 -0.50
C ALA A 261 17.10 -12.80 -1.21
N MET A 262 17.04 -13.74 -2.14
CA MET A 262 15.80 -14.10 -2.84
C MET A 262 14.77 -14.76 -1.92
N ALA A 263 15.22 -15.55 -0.94
CA ALA A 263 14.34 -16.13 0.08
C ALA A 263 13.70 -15.04 0.95
N VAL A 264 14.46 -14.06 1.42
CA VAL A 264 13.93 -12.89 2.15
C VAL A 264 12.90 -12.13 1.29
N LEU A 265 13.22 -11.85 0.04
CA LEU A 265 12.31 -11.17 -0.88
C LEU A 265 11.02 -11.97 -1.13
N SER A 266 11.11 -13.31 -1.16
CA SER A 266 9.97 -14.21 -1.38
C SER A 266 8.89 -14.13 -0.30
N ILE A 267 9.27 -13.71 0.92
CA ILE A 267 8.36 -13.58 2.05
C ILE A 267 7.31 -12.50 1.79
N ASP A 268 7.71 -11.36 1.20
CA ASP A 268 6.80 -10.20 1.11
C ASP A 268 6.94 -9.28 -0.12
N LEU A 269 7.56 -9.74 -1.21
CA LEU A 269 7.46 -9.01 -2.49
C LEU A 269 5.99 -8.78 -2.86
N ALA A 270 5.14 -9.80 -2.73
CA ALA A 270 3.73 -9.69 -3.07
C ALA A 270 3.00 -8.62 -2.21
N GLY A 271 3.26 -8.58 -0.90
CA GLY A 271 2.61 -7.63 0.02
C GLY A 271 3.10 -6.20 -0.12
N THR A 272 4.30 -6.01 -0.65
CA THR A 272 4.86 -4.69 -0.96
C THR A 272 4.51 -4.18 -2.37
N THR A 273 3.68 -4.92 -3.12
CA THR A 273 3.07 -4.44 -4.37
C THR A 273 1.56 -4.25 -4.23
N PRO A 274 0.95 -3.28 -4.93
CA PRO A 274 -0.50 -3.10 -4.91
C PRO A 274 -1.23 -4.03 -5.91
N LEU A 275 -0.53 -5.00 -6.50
CA LEU A 275 -1.03 -5.82 -7.60
C LEU A 275 -1.61 -7.15 -7.15
N MET A 276 -1.20 -7.65 -6.00
CA MET A 276 -1.54 -8.97 -5.49
C MET A 276 -1.67 -8.94 -3.96
N PRO A 277 -2.45 -9.87 -3.38
CA PRO A 277 -2.50 -10.01 -1.92
C PRO A 277 -1.14 -10.47 -1.39
N SER A 278 -0.76 -10.00 -0.20
CA SER A 278 0.51 -10.39 0.45
C SER A 278 0.63 -11.89 0.67
N THR A 279 1.84 -12.43 0.56
CA THR A 279 2.12 -13.85 0.82
C THR A 279 1.89 -14.23 2.28
N VAL A 280 2.21 -13.34 3.22
CA VAL A 280 1.95 -13.54 4.67
C VAL A 280 0.46 -13.75 4.95
N ASN A 281 -0.42 -12.94 4.35
CA ASN A 281 -1.88 -13.13 4.47
C ASN A 281 -2.42 -14.32 3.64
N ARG A 282 -1.58 -15.02 2.88
CA ARG A 282 -1.97 -16.18 2.05
C ARG A 282 -1.82 -17.51 2.78
N PHE A 283 -1.17 -17.56 3.95
CA PHE A 283 -0.97 -18.82 4.69
C PHE A 283 -2.29 -19.53 5.09
N ARG A 284 -3.47 -18.91 4.89
CA ARG A 284 -4.75 -19.64 4.86
C ARG A 284 -5.60 -19.29 3.63
N LYS A 285 -5.89 -20.34 2.85
CA LYS A 285 -6.95 -20.55 1.86
C LYS A 285 -7.51 -19.28 1.21
N GLY A 286 -7.12 -19.06 -0.06
CA GLY A 286 -7.55 -17.91 -0.87
C GLY A 286 -9.00 -17.50 -0.62
N LEU A 287 -9.17 -16.25 -0.21
CA LEU A 287 -10.48 -15.66 0.01
C LEU A 287 -11.11 -15.36 -1.33
N ASP A 288 -12.43 -15.44 -1.39
CA ASP A 288 -13.21 -14.98 -2.51
C ASP A 288 -14.23 -13.96 -2.04
N VAL A 289 -14.42 -12.90 -2.82
CA VAL A 289 -15.44 -11.89 -2.54
C VAL A 289 -16.74 -12.37 -3.17
N GLU A 290 -17.71 -12.72 -2.36
CA GLU A 290 -19.04 -13.14 -2.78
C GLU A 290 -20.03 -11.98 -2.66
N LEU A 291 -20.82 -11.77 -3.72
CA LEU A 291 -21.93 -10.83 -3.72
C LEU A 291 -23.23 -11.60 -3.48
N LEU A 292 -24.09 -11.04 -2.63
CA LEU A 292 -25.43 -11.55 -2.33
C LEU A 292 -26.46 -10.69 -3.07
N PRO A 293 -26.98 -11.14 -4.24
CA PRO A 293 -27.87 -10.31 -5.06
C PRO A 293 -29.13 -9.88 -4.34
N ASP A 294 -29.67 -10.71 -3.45
CA ASP A 294 -30.93 -10.43 -2.74
C ASP A 294 -30.79 -9.36 -1.67
N ARG A 295 -29.57 -9.16 -1.17
CA ARG A 295 -29.25 -8.07 -0.22
C ARG A 295 -28.76 -6.80 -0.93
N CYS A 296 -28.41 -6.88 -2.21
CA CYS A 296 -27.81 -5.76 -2.92
C CYS A 296 -28.86 -4.69 -3.27
N THR A 297 -28.74 -3.52 -2.65
CA THR A 297 -29.63 -2.36 -2.87
C THR A 297 -29.17 -1.43 -3.99
N GLY A 298 -28.03 -1.71 -4.63
CA GLY A 298 -27.50 -0.85 -5.70
C GLY A 298 -26.80 0.44 -5.25
N GLY A 299 -26.48 0.61 -3.95
CA GLY A 299 -25.85 1.83 -3.42
C GLY A 299 -24.45 2.18 -3.98
N GLY A 300 -23.72 1.18 -4.48
CA GLY A 300 -22.47 1.38 -5.21
C GLY A 300 -21.24 1.73 -4.37
N GLU A 301 -21.32 1.72 -3.03
CA GLU A 301 -20.20 2.02 -2.14
C GLU A 301 -18.99 1.15 -2.39
N CYS A 302 -19.24 -0.14 -2.62
CA CYS A 302 -18.20 -1.11 -2.88
C CYS A 302 -17.39 -0.81 -4.17
N LEU A 303 -17.99 -0.09 -5.13
CA LEU A 303 -17.31 0.35 -6.35
C LEU A 303 -16.41 1.57 -6.05
N LEU A 304 -16.84 2.48 -5.18
CA LEU A 304 -16.08 3.68 -4.81
C LEU A 304 -14.78 3.37 -4.07
N VAL A 305 -14.72 2.20 -3.42
CA VAL A 305 -13.59 1.83 -2.56
C VAL A 305 -12.78 0.66 -3.06
N CYS A 306 -13.15 0.05 -4.18
CA CYS A 306 -12.39 -1.08 -4.75
C CYS A 306 -11.14 -0.56 -5.48
N PRO A 307 -9.91 -0.74 -4.94
CA PRO A 307 -8.70 -0.22 -5.57
C PRO A 307 -8.31 -0.96 -6.84
N ARG A 308 -8.98 -2.06 -7.18
CA ARG A 308 -8.64 -2.91 -8.34
C ARG A 308 -9.75 -3.01 -9.37
N GLY A 309 -10.84 -2.25 -9.20
CA GLY A 309 -11.97 -2.28 -10.12
C GLY A 309 -12.57 -3.68 -10.31
N VAL A 310 -12.61 -4.49 -9.26
CA VAL A 310 -13.16 -5.86 -9.27
C VAL A 310 -14.67 -5.85 -9.45
N LEU A 311 -15.33 -4.81 -8.95
CA LEU A 311 -16.77 -4.66 -8.90
C LEU A 311 -17.22 -3.59 -9.89
N ARG A 312 -18.35 -3.84 -10.58
CA ARG A 312 -19.02 -2.90 -11.47
C ARG A 312 -20.51 -2.87 -11.18
N MET A 313 -21.20 -1.79 -11.55
CA MET A 313 -22.66 -1.73 -11.53
C MET A 313 -23.20 -2.36 -12.81
N ASP A 314 -24.08 -3.34 -12.67
CA ASP A 314 -24.97 -3.76 -13.75
C ASP A 314 -26.10 -2.74 -13.88
N GLY A 315 -26.10 -1.96 -14.96
CA GLY A 315 -27.08 -0.90 -15.18
C GLY A 315 -28.51 -1.40 -15.37
N ARG A 316 -28.70 -2.65 -15.84
CA ARG A 316 -30.03 -3.25 -16.01
C ARG A 316 -30.59 -3.73 -14.69
N ARG A 317 -29.78 -4.48 -13.94
CA ARG A 317 -30.20 -5.05 -12.64
C ARG A 317 -30.14 -4.03 -11.50
N ARG A 318 -29.43 -2.91 -11.70
CA ARG A 318 -29.06 -1.94 -10.65
C ARG A 318 -28.40 -2.62 -9.45
N LYS A 319 -27.60 -3.66 -9.71
CA LYS A 319 -26.88 -4.45 -8.70
C LYS A 319 -25.39 -4.44 -9.00
N ALA A 320 -24.58 -4.49 -7.94
CA ALA A 320 -23.16 -4.72 -8.09
C ALA A 320 -22.92 -6.13 -8.65
N VAL A 321 -21.95 -6.26 -9.54
CA VAL A 321 -21.49 -7.52 -10.13
C VAL A 321 -19.96 -7.59 -10.09
N ARG A 322 -19.42 -8.81 -10.12
CA ARG A 322 -17.97 -9.04 -10.20
C ARG A 322 -17.57 -9.06 -11.66
N GLU A 323 -16.75 -8.10 -12.06
CA GLU A 323 -16.23 -8.00 -13.44
C GLU A 323 -14.85 -8.66 -13.55
N ARG A 324 -13.99 -8.47 -12.54
CA ARG A 324 -12.58 -8.90 -12.55
C ARG A 324 -12.17 -9.59 -11.24
N PRO A 325 -12.81 -10.71 -10.90
CA PRO A 325 -12.61 -11.41 -9.63
C PRO A 325 -11.15 -11.73 -9.30
N GLU A 326 -10.34 -12.05 -10.30
CA GLU A 326 -8.92 -12.39 -10.23
C GLU A 326 -8.03 -11.24 -9.75
N ARG A 327 -8.47 -9.99 -9.89
CA ARG A 327 -7.72 -8.81 -9.42
C ARG A 327 -7.91 -8.52 -7.93
N CYS A 328 -8.70 -9.31 -7.20
CA CYS A 328 -9.01 -9.05 -5.80
C CYS A 328 -7.79 -9.17 -4.87
N LEU A 329 -7.65 -8.21 -3.95
CA LEU A 329 -6.56 -8.16 -2.96
C LEU A 329 -7.00 -8.59 -1.55
N TRP A 330 -8.28 -8.97 -1.39
CA TRP A 330 -8.85 -9.36 -0.10
C TRP A 330 -8.76 -8.30 1.01
N CYS A 331 -8.70 -7.01 0.64
CA CYS A 331 -8.60 -5.92 1.61
C CYS A 331 -9.88 -5.68 2.43
N GLY A 332 -11.03 -6.21 2.00
CA GLY A 332 -12.30 -6.09 2.75
C GLY A 332 -13.00 -4.74 2.66
N ALA A 333 -12.44 -3.72 1.98
CA ALA A 333 -13.05 -2.39 1.86
C ALA A 333 -14.52 -2.44 1.38
N CYS A 334 -14.81 -3.25 0.37
CA CYS A 334 -16.17 -3.40 -0.16
C CYS A 334 -17.18 -3.95 0.87
N ILE A 335 -16.72 -4.80 1.78
CA ILE A 335 -17.53 -5.41 2.86
C ILE A 335 -17.78 -4.36 3.94
N VAL A 336 -16.71 -3.73 4.42
CA VAL A 336 -16.76 -2.69 5.46
C VAL A 336 -17.70 -1.55 5.07
N GLN A 337 -17.67 -1.13 3.80
CA GLN A 337 -18.47 -0.01 3.31
C GLN A 337 -19.88 -0.38 2.84
N CYS A 338 -20.23 -1.66 2.70
CA CYS A 338 -21.52 -2.06 2.14
C CYS A 338 -22.67 -1.73 3.11
N PRO A 339 -23.67 -0.93 2.68
CA PRO A 339 -24.85 -0.61 3.46
C PRO A 339 -25.68 -1.77 4.00
N ALA A 340 -25.79 -2.79 3.15
CA ALA A 340 -26.80 -3.83 3.23
C ALA A 340 -26.17 -5.20 3.44
N ASP A 341 -24.86 -5.23 3.74
CA ASP A 341 -24.11 -6.48 3.98
C ASP A 341 -24.25 -7.47 2.82
N ALA A 342 -24.30 -6.94 1.61
CA ALA A 342 -24.45 -7.68 0.35
C ALA A 342 -23.12 -8.21 -0.19
N VAL A 343 -22.02 -8.02 0.54
CA VAL A 343 -20.68 -8.48 0.17
C VAL A 343 -20.08 -9.21 1.36
N ARG A 344 -19.50 -10.39 1.13
CA ARG A 344 -18.83 -11.18 2.19
C ARG A 344 -17.61 -11.90 1.64
N PHE A 345 -16.78 -12.42 2.54
CA PHE A 345 -15.71 -13.33 2.15
C PHE A 345 -16.17 -14.78 2.26
N ARG A 346 -15.74 -15.60 1.29
CA ARG A 346 -15.86 -17.05 1.30
C ARG A 346 -14.49 -17.66 1.05
N THR A 347 -14.05 -18.58 1.89
CA THR A 347 -12.80 -19.30 1.67
C THR A 347 -13.01 -20.46 0.69
N ARG A 348 -11.92 -21.00 0.13
CA ARG A 348 -11.98 -22.17 -0.79
C ARG A 348 -12.60 -23.43 -0.18
N ASP A 349 -12.51 -23.61 1.14
CA ASP A 349 -13.16 -24.70 1.88
C ASP A 349 -14.61 -24.40 2.28
N GLY A 350 -15.20 -23.32 1.74
CA GLY A 350 -16.61 -23.01 1.90
C GLY A 350 -16.98 -22.23 3.18
N ARG A 351 -16.02 -21.96 4.08
CA ARG A 351 -16.27 -21.14 5.27
C ARG A 351 -16.60 -19.71 4.84
N VAL A 352 -17.68 -19.18 5.42
CA VAL A 352 -18.11 -17.80 5.23
C VAL A 352 -17.58 -16.95 6.38
N LEU A 353 -17.02 -15.80 6.05
CA LEU A 353 -16.62 -14.75 6.98
C LEU A 353 -17.64 -13.61 6.86
N PRO A 354 -18.51 -13.42 7.86
CA PRO A 354 -19.59 -12.46 7.78
C PRO A 354 -19.07 -11.01 7.92
N PRO A 355 -19.84 -9.99 7.45
CA PRO A 355 -19.39 -8.60 7.41
C PRO A 355 -19.06 -7.98 8.77
N ASP A 356 -19.76 -8.38 9.82
CA ASP A 356 -19.51 -7.96 11.20
C ASP A 356 -18.15 -8.43 11.71
N GLU A 357 -17.75 -9.67 11.43
CA GLU A 357 -16.40 -10.17 11.74
C GLU A 357 -15.36 -9.32 10.98
N VAL A 358 -15.61 -9.01 9.70
CA VAL A 358 -14.70 -8.20 8.88
C VAL A 358 -14.57 -6.76 9.39
N ARG A 359 -15.63 -6.17 9.94
CA ARG A 359 -15.61 -4.80 10.52
C ARG A 359 -15.02 -4.77 11.92
N GLY A 360 -15.30 -5.79 12.71
CA GLY A 360 -14.95 -5.85 14.12
C GLY A 360 -13.56 -6.42 14.39
N THR A 361 -12.84 -6.89 13.38
CA THR A 361 -11.52 -7.50 13.55
C THR A 361 -10.47 -6.96 12.59
N ARG A 362 -9.24 -6.82 13.08
CA ARG A 362 -8.06 -6.55 12.27
C ARG A 362 -7.30 -7.83 11.96
N LEU A 363 -6.50 -7.77 10.89
CA LEU A 363 -5.54 -8.81 10.55
C LEU A 363 -4.38 -8.80 11.58
N ASP A 364 -4.08 -9.93 12.19
CA ASP A 364 -2.83 -10.14 12.92
C ASP A 364 -1.66 -10.38 11.96
N LEU A 365 -0.44 -10.50 12.50
CA LEU A 365 0.78 -10.75 11.71
C LEU A 365 0.74 -12.08 10.93
N LEU A 366 -0.18 -12.99 11.27
CA LEU A 366 -0.40 -14.27 10.60
C LEU A 366 -1.58 -14.21 9.62
N GLY A 367 -2.13 -13.01 9.37
CA GLY A 367 -3.26 -12.79 8.49
C GLY A 367 -4.60 -13.30 9.02
N ARG A 368 -4.73 -13.55 10.32
CA ARG A 368 -6.01 -13.93 10.94
C ARG A 368 -6.75 -12.68 11.41
N ARG A 369 -8.06 -12.71 11.22
CA ARG A 369 -9.01 -11.72 11.71
C ARG A 369 -9.38 -12.02 13.17
N SER A 370 -8.42 -11.88 14.08
CA SER A 370 -8.50 -12.38 15.46
C SER A 370 -8.57 -11.28 16.51
N ILE A 371 -8.06 -10.08 16.20
CA ILE A 371 -7.96 -9.00 17.18
C ILE A 371 -9.15 -8.06 16.97
N ARG A 372 -9.98 -7.90 18.00
CA ARG A 372 -11.10 -6.96 17.95
C ARG A 372 -10.60 -5.51 17.87
N ILE A 373 -11.26 -4.72 17.02
CA ILE A 373 -10.98 -3.29 16.80
C ILE A 373 -11.70 -2.46 17.86
#